data_AF-A0A9D9K594-F1
#
_entry.id   AF-A0A9D9K594-F1
#
_cell.length_a   1.000
_cell.length_b   1.000
_cell.length_c   1.000
_cell.angle_alpha   90.00
_cell.angle_beta   90.00
_cell.angle_gamma   90.00
#
_symmetry.space_group_name_H-M   'P 1'
#
loop_
_entity.id
_entity.type
_entity.pdbx_description
1 polymer ?
#
loop_
_entity_poly.entity_id
_entity_poly.type
_entity_poly.pdbx_seq_one_letter_code
_entity_poly.pdbx_strand_id
1 'polypeptide(L)'
;MHQEIDRLLDLFPLLEETPAIFVHWCQLVTKHQITGRHVHDARLVAAMLAHEVTHLLTFNGDDFRDFDEIIVVAPADVLTSNRSHLE
;
A
#
# COMPACT_ATOMS: atom_id res chain seq x y z
N MET A 1 -23.25 -3.16 -2.38
CA MET A 1 -22.18 -3.49 -1.40
C MET A 1 -21.61 -4.87 -1.69
N HIS A 2 -22.36 -5.96 -1.51
CA HIS A 2 -21.86 -7.33 -1.81
C HIS A 2 -21.36 -7.50 -3.25
N GLN A 3 -22.15 -7.09 -4.26
CA GLN A 3 -21.73 -7.17 -5.67
C GLN A 3 -20.44 -6.41 -6.02
N GLU A 4 -20.13 -5.33 -5.29
CA GLU A 4 -18.92 -4.54 -5.56
C GLU A 4 -17.69 -5.20 -4.92
N ILE A 5 -17.88 -5.79 -3.74
CA ILE A 5 -16.83 -6.57 -3.06
C ILE A 5 -16.47 -7.79 -3.91
N ASP A 6 -17.46 -8.52 -4.42
CA ASP A 6 -17.23 -9.71 -5.25
C ASP A 6 -16.42 -9.35 -6.51
N ARG A 7 -16.75 -8.23 -7.17
CA ARG A 7 -15.98 -7.73 -8.32
C ARG A 7 -14.54 -7.40 -7.98
N LEU A 8 -14.29 -6.77 -6.83
CA LEU A 8 -12.92 -6.46 -6.41
C LEU A 8 -12.12 -7.73 -6.11
N LEU A 9 -12.75 -8.74 -5.50
CA LEU A 9 -12.13 -10.03 -5.24
C LEU A 9 -11.85 -10.84 -6.53
N ASP A 10 -12.63 -10.63 -7.59
CA ASP A 10 -12.36 -11.21 -8.91
C ASP A 10 -11.23 -10.49 -9.66
N LEU A 11 -11.06 -9.19 -9.44
CA LEU A 11 -10.07 -8.35 -10.15
C LEU A 11 -8.68 -8.37 -9.51
N PHE A 12 -8.60 -8.55 -8.19
CA PHE A 12 -7.36 -8.44 -7.44
C PHE A 12 -7.08 -9.69 -6.61
N PRO A 13 -5.82 -10.17 -6.58
CA PRO A 13 -5.46 -11.23 -5.66
C PRO A 13 -5.64 -10.75 -4.21
N LEU A 14 -6.33 -11.55 -3.40
CA LEU A 14 -6.43 -11.31 -1.97
C LEU A 14 -5.18 -11.86 -1.29
N LEU A 15 -4.36 -10.95 -0.74
CA LEU A 15 -3.17 -11.31 0.01
C LEU A 15 -3.55 -11.77 1.43
N GLU A 16 -2.93 -12.86 1.89
CA GLU A 16 -3.25 -13.48 3.18
C GLU A 16 -2.72 -12.66 4.36
N GLU A 17 -3.46 -12.61 5.46
CA GLU A 17 -3.01 -12.00 6.70
C GLU A 17 -2.03 -12.95 7.44
N THR A 18 -0.74 -12.87 7.13
CA THR A 18 0.27 -13.77 7.71
C THR A 18 0.92 -13.22 8.99
N PRO A 19 1.48 -14.08 9.87
CA PRO A 19 2.23 -13.61 11.04
C PRO A 19 3.42 -12.69 10.73
N ALA A 20 3.97 -12.76 9.51
CA ALA A 20 5.07 -11.89 9.08
C ALA A 20 4.68 -10.40 9.07
N ILE A 21 3.40 -10.10 8.81
CA ILE A 21 2.87 -8.73 8.83
C ILE A 21 3.09 -8.09 10.20
N PHE A 22 2.86 -8.82 11.29
CA PHE A 22 3.08 -8.29 12.64
C PHE A 22 4.56 -7.97 12.89
N VAL A 23 5.47 -8.81 12.41
CA VAL A 23 6.92 -8.59 12.55
C VAL A 23 7.34 -7.31 11.83
N HIS A 24 6.94 -7.14 10.57
CA HIS A 24 7.22 -5.93 9.80
C HIS A 24 6.57 -4.70 10.45
N TRP A 25 5.33 -4.82 10.92
CA TRP A 25 4.64 -3.71 11.58
C TRP A 25 5.38 -3.26 12.84
N CYS A 26 5.79 -4.19 13.71
CA CYS A 26 6.59 -3.86 14.90
C CYS A 26 7.91 -3.16 14.54
N GLN A 27 8.59 -3.60 13.48
CA GLN A 27 9.81 -2.95 12.99
C GLN A 27 9.53 -1.51 12.52
N LEU A 28 8.48 -1.32 11.71
CA LEU A 28 8.11 -0.01 11.18
C LEU A 28 7.70 0.97 12.27
N VAL A 29 6.81 0.58 13.19
CA VAL A 29 6.38 1.48 14.27
C VAL A 29 7.52 1.86 15.21
N THR A 30 8.49 0.95 15.40
CA THR A 30 9.70 1.22 16.19
C THR A 30 10.65 2.15 15.43
N LYS A 31 10.94 1.86 14.16
CA LYS A 31 11.86 2.64 13.30
C LYS A 31 11.37 4.08 13.15
N HIS A 32 10.10 4.25 12.83
CA HIS A 32 9.49 5.54 12.50
C HIS A 32 8.84 6.23 13.72
N GLN A 33 8.96 5.63 14.91
CA GLN A 33 8.39 6.15 16.16
C GLN A 33 6.89 6.47 16.07
N ILE A 34 6.16 5.62 15.34
CA ILE A 34 4.77 5.86 14.97
C ILE A 34 3.87 5.70 16.20
N THR A 35 3.00 6.68 16.42
CA THR A 35 1.97 6.66 17.46
C THR A 35 0.63 7.19 16.93
N GLY A 36 -0.48 6.77 17.53
CA GLY A 36 -1.81 7.28 17.18
C GLY A 36 -2.28 6.88 15.78
N ARG A 37 -2.69 7.87 14.97
CA ARG A 37 -3.42 7.66 13.70
C ARG A 37 -2.62 6.88 12.64
N HIS A 38 -1.32 7.11 12.57
CA HIS A 38 -0.45 6.52 11.54
C HIS A 38 -0.16 5.02 11.74
N VAL A 39 -0.64 4.43 12.84
CA VAL A 39 -0.48 3.00 13.12
C VAL A 39 -1.16 2.12 12.05
N HIS A 40 -2.28 2.59 11.50
CA HIS A 40 -3.01 1.88 10.45
C HIS A 40 -2.25 1.87 9.13
N ASP A 41 -1.68 3.01 8.74
CA ASP A 41 -0.88 3.14 7.52
C ASP A 41 0.37 2.26 7.61
N ALA A 42 1.04 2.25 8.77
CA ALA A 42 2.15 1.34 9.03
C ALA A 42 1.77 -0.13 8.89
N ARG A 43 0.54 -0.52 9.25
CA ARG A 43 0.06 -1.90 9.08
C ARG A 43 -0.13 -2.24 7.60
N LEU A 44 -0.62 -1.30 6.80
CA LEU A 44 -0.72 -1.48 5.36
C LEU A 44 0.66 -1.68 4.74
N VAL A 45 1.64 -0.83 5.09
CA VAL A 45 3.03 -0.98 4.62
C VAL A 45 3.62 -2.31 5.08
N ALA A 46 3.37 -2.75 6.31
CA ALA A 46 3.82 -4.05 6.79
C ALA A 46 3.25 -5.23 5.98
N ALA A 47 1.98 -5.15 5.59
CA ALA A 47 1.36 -6.13 4.71
C ALA A 47 2.00 -6.14 3.32
N MET A 48 2.29 -4.95 2.77
CA MET A 48 3.03 -4.83 1.52
C MET A 48 4.41 -5.50 1.60
N LEU A 49 5.17 -5.28 2.67
CA LEU A 49 6.48 -5.90 2.86
C LEU A 49 6.42 -7.41 3.01
N ALA A 50 5.43 -7.93 3.74
CA ALA A 50 5.23 -9.38 3.91
C ALA A 50 4.94 -10.10 2.58
N HIS A 51 4.40 -9.39 1.58
CA HIS A 51 4.01 -9.91 0.28
C HIS A 51 4.83 -9.34 -0.88
N GLU A 52 5.96 -8.68 -0.59
CA GLU A 52 6.87 -8.11 -1.59
C GLU A 52 6.22 -7.08 -2.53
N VAL A 53 5.15 -6.42 -2.09
CA VAL A 53 4.50 -5.33 -2.83
C VAL A 53 5.32 -4.05 -2.62
N THR A 54 5.87 -3.51 -3.71
CA THR A 54 6.80 -2.38 -3.64
C THR A 54 6.16 -1.03 -3.92
N HIS A 55 5.00 -0.98 -4.59
CA HIS A 55 4.35 0.25 -5.02
C HIS A 55 2.95 0.39 -4.44
N LEU A 56 2.63 1.56 -3.90
CA LEU A 56 1.30 1.92 -3.42
C LEU A 56 0.69 2.99 -4.32
N LEU A 57 -0.35 2.64 -5.07
CA LEU A 57 -1.17 3.59 -5.80
C LEU A 57 -2.21 4.21 -4.84
N THR A 58 -2.11 5.50 -4.54
CA THR A 58 -3.02 6.14 -3.57
C THR A 58 -3.27 7.63 -3.86
N PHE A 59 -4.45 8.12 -3.51
CA PHE A 59 -4.76 9.55 -3.51
C PHE A 59 -4.22 10.29 -2.28
N ASN A 60 -3.83 9.56 -1.23
CA ASN A 60 -3.34 10.13 0.03
C ASN A 60 -1.84 9.89 0.20
N GLY A 61 -1.05 10.22 -0.82
CA GLY A 61 0.39 9.94 -0.81
C GLY A 61 1.14 10.56 0.36
N ASP A 62 0.67 11.72 0.86
CA ASP A 62 1.25 12.42 2.00
C ASP A 62 1.27 11.59 3.29
N ASP A 63 0.30 10.69 3.49
CA ASP A 63 0.22 9.82 4.67
C ASP A 63 1.32 8.73 4.66
N PHE A 64 1.94 8.50 3.50
CA PHE A 64 2.94 7.44 3.29
C PHE A 64 4.35 7.98 2.99
N ARG A 65 4.53 9.30 2.93
CA ARG A 65 5.76 9.95 2.46
C ARG A 65 7.01 9.61 3.30
N ASP A 66 6.81 9.22 4.56
CA ASP A 66 7.89 8.94 5.52
C ASP A 66 8.29 7.45 5.51
N PHE A 67 7.63 6.59 4.70
CA PHE A 67 8.00 5.19 4.53
C PHE A 67 8.96 4.99 3.35
N ASP A 68 10.26 4.92 3.63
CA ASP A 68 11.29 4.60 2.63
C ASP A 68 11.17 3.17 2.06
N GLU A 69 10.38 2.30 2.70
CA GLU A 69 10.24 0.90 2.33
C GLU A 69 9.37 0.67 1.08
N ILE A 70 8.60 1.68 0.65
CA ILE A 70 7.68 1.58 -0.48
C ILE A 70 7.78 2.78 -1.41
N ILE A 71 7.30 2.61 -2.65
CA ILE A 71 7.19 3.68 -3.64
C ILE A 71 5.72 4.11 -3.71
N VAL A 72 5.45 5.35 -3.34
CA VAL A 72 4.11 5.94 -3.44
C VAL A 72 3.92 6.49 -4.86
N VAL A 73 2.82 6.09 -5.50
CA VAL A 73 2.44 6.54 -6.85
C VAL A 73 1.10 7.25 -6.77
N ALA A 74 1.02 8.48 -7.29
CA ALA A 74 -0.27 9.16 -7.40
C ALA A 74 -0.99 8.69 -8.68
N PRO A 75 -2.32 8.53 -8.66
CA PRO A 75 -3.09 8.15 -9.86
C PRO A 75 -2.85 9.03 -11.08
N ALA A 76 -2.54 10.33 -10.88
CA ALA A 76 -2.20 11.24 -11.96
C ALA A 76 -0.92 10.81 -12.73
N ASP A 77 0.06 10.22 -12.04
CA ASP A 77 1.36 9.84 -12.62
C ASP A 77 1.24 8.63 -13.59
N VAL A 78 0.27 7.75 -13.33
CA VAL A 78 -0.01 6.58 -14.18
C VAL A 78 -0.77 6.98 -15.44
N LEU A 79 -1.69 7.95 -15.32
CA LEU A 79 -2.49 8.44 -16.45
C LEU A 79 -1.65 9.18 -17.50
N THR A 80 -0.59 9.86 -17.08
CA THR A 80 0.37 10.49 -18.00
C THR A 80 1.24 9.46 -18.72
N SER A 81 1.58 8.36 -18.06
CA SER A 81 2.46 7.31 -18.60
C SER A 81 1.81 6.47 -19.73
N ASN A 82 0.47 6.37 -19.75
CA ASN A 82 -0.24 5.63 -20.80
C ASN A 82 -0.51 6.43 -22.08
N ARG A 83 -0.28 7.75 -22.11
CA ARG A 83 -0.54 8.58 -23.30
C ARG A 83 0.62 8.63 -24.29
N SER A 84 1.82 8.20 -23.91
CA SER A 84 3.01 8.22 -24.77
C SER A 84 3.20 6.99 -25.66
N HIS A 85 2.26 6.05 -25.68
CA HIS A 85 2.31 4.84 -26.53
C HIS A 85 1.28 4.88 -27.68
N LEU A 86 0.69 6.04 -27.96
CA LEU A 86 -0.33 6.25 -29.00
C LEU A 86 0.05 7.34 -30.02
N GLU A 87 1.33 7.69 -30.14
CA GLU A 87 1.86 8.49 -31.27
C GLU A 87 2.76 7.65 -32.17
#